data_AF-A0A412AZP7-F1
#
_entry.id   AF-A0A412AZP7-F1
#
_cell.length_a   1.000
_cell.length_b   1.000
_cell.length_c   1.000
_cell.angle_alpha   90.00
_cell.angle_beta   90.00
_cell.angle_gamma   90.00
#
_symmetry.space_group_name_H-M   'P 1'
#
loop_
_entity.id
_entity.type
_entity.pdbx_description
1 polymer ?
#
loop_
_entity_poly.entity_id
_entity_poly.type
_entity_poly.pdbx_seq_one_letter_code
_entity_poly.pdbx_strand_id
1 'polypeptide(L)'
;MEKQYRVVIIGFSHMHINDVAAHFYENPRTDLVAGADTIPLVPELKEGTFTRKWNLEFCRTNFKIPKIYEDYREMLDQEKPDLAVITCENAQHLEVMYECAVRGINVSIEKPMAADLSMAMEMIRISNTYGVKMFVNWPVTWRPELHLMKDLLDEGKIGRILEFKIRVSHTGPLGDGAKHPGVKITAEPMTNEEKAEPGGIKANAAEALCWISAAMAL
;
A
#
# COMPACT_ATOMS: atom_id res chain seq x y z
N MET A 1 18.63 22.72 5.13
CA MET A 1 17.40 21.99 5.49
C MET A 1 17.36 20.73 4.65
N GLU A 2 17.02 19.59 5.24
CA GLU A 2 16.80 18.37 4.45
C GLU A 2 15.64 18.58 3.47
N LYS A 3 15.72 17.97 2.28
CA LYS A 3 14.64 18.05 1.28
C LYS A 3 13.33 17.52 1.91
N GLN A 4 12.28 18.35 1.83
CA GLN A 4 10.90 17.94 2.09
C GLN A 4 10.29 17.41 0.79
N TYR A 5 9.64 16.24 0.86
CA TYR A 5 9.05 15.53 -0.26
C TYR A 5 7.54 15.78 -0.29
N ARG A 6 7.04 16.22 -1.44
CA ARG A 6 5.59 16.36 -1.69
C ARG A 6 5.02 14.98 -2.02
N VAL A 7 4.02 14.55 -1.28
CA VAL A 7 3.43 13.21 -1.38
C VAL A 7 1.95 13.32 -1.71
N VAL A 8 1.49 12.51 -2.66
CA VAL A 8 0.06 12.33 -2.94
C VAL A 8 -0.37 10.90 -2.67
N ILE A 9 -1.66 10.70 -2.46
CA ILE A 9 -2.28 9.37 -2.35
C ILE A 9 -3.17 9.13 -3.56
N ILE A 10 -3.01 7.99 -4.21
CA ILE A 10 -3.82 7.55 -5.34
C ILE A 10 -4.48 6.21 -4.99
N GLY A 11 -5.81 6.21 -4.95
CA GLY A 11 -6.61 5.04 -4.65
C GLY A 11 -6.86 4.85 -3.15
N PHE A 12 -8.11 4.60 -2.78
CA PHE A 12 -8.51 4.37 -1.38
C PHE A 12 -9.22 3.02 -1.16
N SER A 13 -9.12 2.09 -2.12
CA SER A 13 -9.77 0.78 -2.05
C SER A 13 -9.19 -0.17 -1.00
N HIS A 14 -7.93 0.03 -0.59
CA HIS A 14 -7.28 -0.85 0.40
C HIS A 14 -7.14 -0.16 1.76
N MET A 15 -7.63 -0.77 2.84
CA MET A 15 -7.68 -0.14 4.17
C MET A 15 -6.33 0.18 4.81
N HIS A 16 -5.26 -0.45 4.33
CA HIS A 16 -3.90 -0.16 4.82
C HIS A 16 -3.51 1.29 4.58
N ILE A 17 -4.16 2.00 3.65
CA ILE A 17 -3.91 3.43 3.44
C ILE A 17 -4.09 4.24 4.73
N ASN A 18 -4.97 3.82 5.63
CA ASN A 18 -5.21 4.49 6.90
C ASN A 18 -3.99 4.46 7.85
N ASP A 19 -3.13 3.46 7.72
CA ASP A 19 -1.87 3.33 8.47
C ASP A 19 -0.70 3.89 7.68
N VAL A 20 -0.63 3.57 6.39
CA VAL A 20 0.41 4.03 5.47
C VAL A 20 0.44 5.56 5.41
N ALA A 21 -0.71 6.21 5.30
CA ALA A 21 -0.79 7.67 5.29
C ALA A 21 -0.30 8.29 6.61
N ALA A 22 -0.47 7.61 7.75
CA ALA A 22 0.05 8.07 9.02
C ALA A 22 1.59 8.16 9.00
N HIS A 23 2.28 7.16 8.42
CA HIS A 23 3.74 7.20 8.29
C HIS A 23 4.24 8.38 7.46
N PHE A 24 3.53 8.76 6.39
CA PHE A 24 3.86 9.94 5.58
C PHE A 24 3.47 11.25 6.26
N TYR A 25 2.40 11.25 7.06
CA TYR A 25 1.98 12.44 7.80
C TYR A 25 2.91 12.75 8.98
N GLU A 26 3.37 11.72 9.70
CA GLU A 26 4.21 11.86 10.89
C GLU A 26 5.69 12.10 10.55
N ASN A 27 6.13 11.73 9.36
CA ASN A 27 7.50 11.91 8.93
C ASN A 27 7.76 13.39 8.59
N PRO A 28 8.70 14.08 9.29
CA PRO A 28 8.95 15.51 9.11
C PRO A 28 9.51 15.87 7.73
N ARG A 29 9.95 14.87 6.94
CA ARG A 29 10.47 15.06 5.59
C ARG A 29 9.41 14.95 4.51
N THR A 30 8.17 14.68 4.85
CA THR A 30 7.08 14.50 3.88
C THR A 30 5.96 15.49 4.14
N ASP A 31 5.23 15.80 3.08
CA ASP A 31 4.05 16.67 3.12
C ASP A 31 2.97 16.05 2.24
N LEU A 32 1.81 15.73 2.82
CA LEU A 32 0.68 15.15 2.10
C LEU A 32 -0.14 16.26 1.45
N VAL A 33 0.03 16.45 0.14
CA VAL A 33 -0.46 17.64 -0.56
C VAL A 33 -1.80 17.45 -1.25
N ALA A 34 -2.14 16.22 -1.63
CA ALA A 34 -3.44 15.90 -2.25
C ALA A 34 -3.72 14.39 -2.23
N GLY A 35 -4.99 14.05 -2.46
CA GLY A 35 -5.43 12.69 -2.71
C GLY A 35 -6.42 12.62 -3.87
N ALA A 36 -6.46 11.48 -4.55
CA ALA A 36 -7.46 11.17 -5.55
C ALA A 36 -7.74 9.67 -5.53
N ASP A 37 -8.96 9.27 -5.83
CA ASP A 37 -9.28 7.85 -5.96
C ASP A 37 -9.20 7.39 -7.42
N THR A 38 -9.13 6.08 -7.63
CA THR A 38 -9.39 5.49 -8.95
C THR A 38 -10.88 5.18 -9.11
N ILE A 39 -11.35 5.13 -10.35
CA ILE A 39 -12.68 4.62 -10.64
C ILE A 39 -12.67 3.11 -10.37
N PRO A 40 -13.57 2.58 -9.51
CA PRO A 40 -13.66 1.15 -9.26
C PRO A 40 -13.91 0.36 -10.55
N LEU A 41 -13.23 -0.78 -10.70
CA LEU A 41 -13.62 -1.76 -11.73
C LEU A 41 -14.97 -2.40 -11.41
N VAL A 42 -15.29 -2.54 -10.13
CA VAL A 42 -16.60 -3.00 -9.64
C VAL A 42 -17.06 -2.06 -8.51
N PRO A 43 -18.26 -1.45 -8.61
CA PRO A 43 -18.81 -0.62 -7.55
C PRO A 43 -18.93 -1.39 -6.22
N GLU A 44 -18.65 -0.74 -5.10
CA GLU A 44 -18.89 -1.33 -3.78
C GLU A 44 -20.40 -1.47 -3.52
N LEU A 45 -20.85 -2.62 -3.05
CA LEU A 45 -22.25 -2.83 -2.66
C LEU A 45 -22.65 -2.10 -1.37
N LYS A 46 -21.67 -1.76 -0.52
CA LYS A 46 -21.90 -1.13 0.79
C LYS A 46 -20.85 -0.07 1.07
N GLU A 47 -21.29 1.04 1.66
CA GLU A 47 -20.41 2.01 2.33
C GLU A 47 -20.32 1.68 3.83
N GLY A 48 -19.12 1.76 4.41
CA GLY A 48 -18.91 1.49 5.84
C GLY A 48 -17.44 1.62 6.24
N THR A 49 -17.14 1.33 7.50
CA THR A 49 -15.75 1.34 7.97
C THR A 49 -14.85 0.47 7.10
N PHE A 50 -13.69 1.01 6.68
CA PHE A 50 -12.71 0.42 5.76
C PHE A 50 -13.10 0.31 4.28
N THR A 51 -14.27 0.81 3.87
CA THR A 51 -14.61 0.91 2.44
C THR A 51 -13.93 2.10 1.79
N ARG A 52 -13.91 2.14 0.46
CA ARG A 52 -13.20 3.13 -0.36
C ARG A 52 -13.48 4.57 0.07
N LYS A 53 -14.75 4.94 0.11
CA LYS A 53 -15.20 6.29 0.51
C LYS A 53 -14.83 6.62 1.96
N TRP A 54 -14.94 5.64 2.85
CA TRP A 54 -14.59 5.82 4.25
C TRP A 54 -13.08 6.04 4.43
N ASN A 55 -12.23 5.27 3.74
CA ASN A 55 -10.78 5.40 3.78
C ASN A 55 -10.34 6.78 3.30
N LEU A 56 -10.93 7.28 2.21
CA LEU A 56 -10.67 8.63 1.69
C LEU A 56 -11.00 9.69 2.75
N GLU A 57 -12.21 9.65 3.31
CA GLU A 57 -12.64 10.64 4.29
C GLU A 57 -11.83 10.55 5.60
N PHE A 58 -11.50 9.33 6.04
CA PHE A 58 -10.64 9.09 7.18
C PHE A 58 -9.27 9.72 6.96
N CYS A 59 -8.62 9.47 5.82
CA CYS A 59 -7.29 10.02 5.52
C CYS A 59 -7.34 11.54 5.38
N ARG A 60 -8.34 12.07 4.69
CA ARG A 60 -8.54 13.52 4.51
C ARG A 60 -8.63 14.25 5.85
N THR A 61 -9.43 13.71 6.78
CA THR A 61 -9.67 14.33 8.08
C THR A 61 -8.51 14.13 9.05
N ASN A 62 -7.97 12.92 9.18
CA ASN A 62 -6.93 12.63 10.18
C ASN A 62 -5.54 13.11 9.78
N PHE A 63 -5.24 13.13 8.48
CA PHE A 63 -3.92 13.52 7.95
C PHE A 63 -3.93 14.87 7.22
N LYS A 64 -5.04 15.61 7.30
CA LYS A 64 -5.19 16.99 6.82
C LYS A 64 -4.82 17.17 5.34
N ILE A 65 -5.19 16.20 4.51
CA ILE A 65 -4.97 16.27 3.06
C ILE A 65 -5.80 17.45 2.53
N PRO A 66 -5.17 18.51 1.99
CA PRO A 66 -5.85 19.78 1.77
C PRO A 66 -6.74 19.79 0.53
N LYS A 67 -6.49 18.88 -0.42
CA LYS A 67 -7.24 18.78 -1.68
C LYS A 67 -7.54 17.35 -2.02
N ILE A 68 -8.78 17.10 -2.46
CA ILE A 68 -9.20 15.85 -3.06
C ILE A 68 -9.60 16.14 -4.51
N TYR A 69 -9.05 15.39 -5.44
CA TYR A 69 -9.33 15.50 -6.87
C TYR A 69 -10.25 14.37 -7.33
N GLU A 70 -11.05 14.66 -8.36
CA GLU A 70 -11.88 13.65 -9.02
C GLU A 70 -11.06 12.76 -9.96
N ASP A 71 -10.03 13.32 -10.61
CA ASP A 71 -9.09 12.58 -11.45
C ASP A 71 -7.67 12.68 -10.89
N TYR A 72 -7.05 11.52 -10.63
CA TYR A 72 -5.68 11.45 -10.16
C TYR A 72 -4.67 11.98 -11.19
N ARG A 73 -4.97 11.91 -12.49
CA ARG A 73 -4.08 12.44 -13.54
C ARG A 73 -3.98 13.96 -13.46
N GLU A 74 -5.12 14.63 -13.31
CA GLU A 74 -5.17 16.07 -13.08
C GLU A 74 -4.42 16.44 -11.80
N MET A 75 -4.60 15.67 -10.72
CA MET A 75 -3.85 15.87 -9.48
C MET A 75 -2.34 15.78 -9.71
N LEU A 76 -1.86 14.75 -10.43
CA LEU A 76 -0.44 14.58 -10.73
C LEU A 76 0.12 15.77 -11.54
N ASP A 77 -0.64 16.26 -12.52
CA ASP A 77 -0.23 17.38 -13.38
C ASP A 77 -0.19 18.72 -12.64
N GLN A 78 -1.12 18.95 -11.70
CA GLN A 78 -1.20 20.18 -10.93
C GLN A 78 -0.24 20.20 -9.73
N GLU A 79 -0.22 19.13 -8.95
CA GLU A 79 0.54 19.08 -7.69
C GLU A 79 2.01 18.74 -7.90
N LYS A 80 2.37 18.08 -9.00
CA LYS A 80 3.75 17.68 -9.35
C LYS A 80 4.52 17.12 -8.14
N PRO A 81 4.01 16.04 -7.51
CA PRO A 81 4.59 15.50 -6.29
C PRO A 81 5.93 14.80 -6.55
N ASP A 82 6.73 14.62 -5.50
CA ASP A 82 7.97 13.82 -5.56
C ASP A 82 7.68 12.31 -5.46
N LEU A 83 6.57 11.95 -4.78
CA LEU A 83 6.19 10.59 -4.42
C LEU A 83 4.67 10.41 -4.50
N ALA A 84 4.22 9.28 -5.02
CA ALA A 84 2.82 8.85 -4.96
C ALA A 84 2.68 7.54 -4.15
N VAL A 85 1.72 7.50 -3.24
CA VAL A 85 1.29 6.29 -2.54
C VAL A 85 0.14 5.68 -3.32
N ILE A 86 0.32 4.48 -3.85
CA ILE A 86 -0.66 3.78 -4.69
C ILE A 86 -1.33 2.69 -3.86
N THR A 87 -2.61 2.87 -3.54
CA THR A 87 -3.45 1.97 -2.73
C THR A 87 -4.79 1.67 -3.41
N CYS A 88 -4.82 1.74 -4.75
CA CYS A 88 -5.96 1.35 -5.59
C CYS A 88 -6.10 -0.18 -5.71
N GLU A 89 -7.00 -0.64 -6.59
CA GLU A 89 -7.19 -2.08 -6.83
C GLU A 89 -5.93 -2.66 -7.51
N ASN A 90 -5.49 -3.87 -7.12
CA ASN A 90 -4.25 -4.46 -7.66
C ASN A 90 -4.21 -4.55 -9.19
N ALA A 91 -5.37 -4.68 -9.82
CA ALA A 91 -5.52 -4.70 -11.27
C ALA A 91 -5.20 -3.35 -11.93
N GLN A 92 -5.29 -2.26 -11.19
CA GLN A 92 -5.03 -0.89 -11.65
C GLN A 92 -3.61 -0.40 -11.33
N HIS A 93 -2.84 -1.13 -10.51
CA HIS A 93 -1.49 -0.72 -10.09
C HIS A 93 -0.56 -0.39 -11.25
N LEU A 94 -0.56 -1.21 -12.32
CA LEU A 94 0.30 -1.01 -13.48
C LEU A 94 0.00 0.31 -14.19
N GLU A 95 -1.28 0.61 -14.43
CA GLU A 95 -1.70 1.84 -15.10
C GLU A 95 -1.35 3.07 -14.26
N VAL A 96 -1.69 3.07 -12.97
CA VAL A 96 -1.41 4.20 -12.07
C VAL A 96 0.11 4.40 -11.91
N MET A 97 0.87 3.31 -11.78
CA MET A 97 2.33 3.38 -11.72
C MET A 97 2.90 3.99 -12.99
N TYR A 98 2.43 3.57 -14.17
CA TYR A 98 2.88 4.13 -15.45
C TYR A 98 2.65 5.65 -15.51
N GLU A 99 1.46 6.12 -15.11
CA GLU A 99 1.13 7.56 -15.09
C GLU A 99 2.05 8.36 -14.15
N CYS A 100 2.46 7.77 -13.02
CA CYS A 100 3.46 8.36 -12.14
C CYS A 100 4.85 8.37 -12.80
N ALA A 101 5.25 7.25 -13.40
CA ALA A 101 6.58 7.05 -13.95
C ALA A 101 6.88 7.98 -15.12
N VAL A 102 5.94 8.15 -16.06
CA VAL A 102 6.11 9.07 -17.19
C VAL A 102 6.27 10.54 -16.76
N ARG A 103 5.84 10.87 -15.53
CA ARG A 103 5.98 12.18 -14.90
C ARG A 103 7.22 12.29 -14.00
N GLY A 104 8.03 11.25 -13.90
CA GLY A 104 9.23 11.22 -13.04
C GLY A 104 8.92 11.09 -11.55
N ILE A 105 7.73 10.61 -11.19
CA ILE A 105 7.25 10.54 -9.81
C ILE A 105 7.59 9.17 -9.24
N ASN A 106 8.25 9.14 -8.08
CA ASN A 106 8.54 7.88 -7.39
C ASN A 106 7.25 7.30 -6.79
N VAL A 107 7.22 6.00 -6.56
CA VAL A 107 5.99 5.33 -6.09
C VAL A 107 6.23 4.40 -4.90
N SER A 108 5.30 4.45 -3.94
CA SER A 108 5.12 3.43 -2.91
C SER A 108 3.82 2.69 -3.21
N ILE A 109 3.90 1.40 -3.52
CA ILE A 109 2.77 0.61 -4.04
C ILE A 109 2.32 -0.37 -2.97
N GLU A 110 1.01 -0.43 -2.71
CA GLU A 110 0.42 -1.39 -1.80
C GLU A 110 0.71 -2.83 -2.26
N LYS A 111 0.90 -3.72 -1.29
CA LYS A 111 1.03 -5.15 -1.59
C LYS A 111 -0.34 -5.77 -1.95
N PRO A 112 -0.38 -6.75 -2.86
CA PRO A 112 0.71 -7.17 -3.74
C PRO A 112 1.02 -6.11 -4.80
N MET A 113 2.29 -6.07 -5.22
CA MET A 113 2.76 -5.11 -6.22
C MET A 113 1.92 -5.08 -7.50
N ALA A 114 1.44 -6.24 -7.96
CA ALA A 114 0.62 -6.37 -9.17
C ALA A 114 -0.36 -7.55 -9.06
N ALA A 115 -1.35 -7.61 -9.95
CA ALA A 115 -2.32 -8.70 -10.01
C ALA A 115 -1.74 -10.01 -10.58
N ASP A 116 -0.72 -9.93 -11.43
CA ASP A 116 -0.02 -11.08 -12.00
C ASP A 116 1.47 -10.81 -12.27
N LEU A 117 2.20 -11.86 -12.64
CA LEU A 117 3.64 -11.79 -12.91
C LEU A 117 3.96 -10.90 -14.13
N SER A 118 3.12 -10.91 -15.16
CA SER A 118 3.38 -10.13 -16.38
C SER A 118 3.30 -8.63 -16.09
N MET A 119 2.30 -8.21 -15.32
CA MET A 119 2.18 -6.85 -14.82
C MET A 119 3.37 -6.47 -13.92
N ALA A 120 3.78 -7.36 -13.01
CA ALA A 120 4.92 -7.09 -12.13
C ALA A 120 6.21 -6.87 -12.92
N MET A 121 6.49 -7.71 -13.92
CA MET A 121 7.66 -7.56 -14.80
C MET A 121 7.61 -6.26 -15.60
N GLU A 122 6.43 -5.88 -16.07
CA GLU A 122 6.23 -4.63 -16.82
C GLU A 122 6.45 -3.40 -15.93
N MET A 123 5.97 -3.41 -14.69
CA MET A 123 6.22 -2.32 -13.72
C MET A 123 7.72 -2.15 -13.42
N ILE A 124 8.48 -3.24 -13.31
CA ILE A 124 9.95 -3.19 -13.18
C ILE A 124 10.57 -2.54 -14.42
N ARG A 125 10.13 -2.92 -15.62
CA ARG A 125 10.63 -2.35 -16.88
C ARG A 125 10.35 -0.85 -16.96
N ILE A 126 9.15 -0.42 -16.59
CA ILE A 126 8.75 0.99 -16.56
C ILE A 126 9.61 1.77 -15.57
N SER A 127 9.77 1.27 -14.34
CA SER A 127 10.62 1.88 -13.31
C SER A 127 12.05 2.12 -13.83
N ASN A 128 12.64 1.10 -14.47
CA ASN A 128 13.98 1.21 -15.07
C ASN A 128 14.03 2.18 -16.26
N THR A 129 13.00 2.18 -17.11
CA THR A 129 12.94 3.01 -18.32
C THR A 129 12.85 4.50 -17.99
N TYR A 130 12.01 4.86 -17.01
CA TYR A 130 11.80 6.26 -16.61
C TYR A 130 12.70 6.72 -15.45
N GLY A 131 13.51 5.81 -14.90
CA GLY A 131 14.44 6.12 -13.81
C GLY A 131 13.75 6.49 -12.50
N VAL A 132 12.51 6.05 -12.29
CA VAL A 132 11.76 6.29 -11.05
C VAL A 132 11.96 5.16 -10.07
N LYS A 133 12.04 5.49 -8.78
CA LYS A 133 12.09 4.48 -7.71
C LYS A 133 10.69 3.96 -7.43
N MET A 134 10.60 2.64 -7.27
CA MET A 134 9.39 1.94 -6.89
C MET A 134 9.67 1.08 -5.67
N PHE A 135 8.83 1.24 -4.65
CA PHE A 135 8.88 0.48 -3.42
C PHE A 135 7.55 -0.23 -3.21
N VAL A 136 7.57 -1.46 -2.75
CA VAL A 136 6.35 -2.19 -2.37
C VAL A 136 6.18 -2.01 -0.86
N ASN A 137 5.01 -1.55 -0.43
CA ASN A 137 4.65 -1.43 0.96
C ASN A 137 4.49 -2.82 1.58
N TRP A 138 5.59 -3.35 2.10
CA TRP A 138 5.62 -4.57 2.89
C TRP A 138 5.83 -4.22 4.36
N PRO A 139 4.77 -4.20 5.19
CA PRO A 139 4.85 -3.75 6.59
C PRO A 139 5.89 -4.49 7.44
N VAL A 140 6.17 -5.74 7.06
CA VAL A 140 7.06 -6.65 7.80
C VAL A 140 8.51 -6.25 7.63
N THR A 141 8.88 -5.72 6.46
CA THR A 141 10.23 -5.26 6.13
C THR A 141 10.69 -4.14 7.07
N TRP A 142 9.78 -3.47 7.77
CA TRP A 142 10.10 -2.35 8.67
C TRP A 142 10.18 -2.74 10.14
N ARG A 143 9.94 -4.01 10.50
CA ARG A 143 9.89 -4.46 11.89
C ARG A 143 11.30 -4.63 12.46
N PRO A 144 11.67 -3.90 13.53
CA PRO A 144 13.03 -3.93 14.08
C PRO A 144 13.46 -5.33 14.55
N GLU A 145 12.51 -6.15 15.02
CA GLU A 145 12.78 -7.53 15.41
C GLU A 145 13.21 -8.43 14.24
N LEU A 146 12.74 -8.15 13.02
CA LEU A 146 13.16 -8.92 11.83
C LEU A 146 14.54 -8.47 11.34
N HIS A 147 14.87 -7.19 11.46
CA HIS A 147 16.22 -6.68 11.18
C HIS A 147 17.23 -7.29 12.15
N LEU A 148 16.94 -7.29 13.45
CA LEU A 148 17.79 -7.94 14.45
C LEU A 148 17.92 -9.44 14.19
N MET A 149 16.82 -10.11 13.85
CA MET A 149 16.88 -11.53 13.47
C MET A 149 17.85 -11.71 12.29
N LYS A 150 17.76 -10.89 11.25
CA LYS A 150 18.64 -10.96 10.08
C LYS A 150 20.11 -10.70 10.43
N ASP A 151 20.39 -9.68 11.22
CA ASP A 151 21.75 -9.38 11.69
C ASP A 151 22.37 -10.58 12.42
N LEU A 152 21.61 -11.20 13.34
CA LEU A 152 22.08 -12.38 14.09
C LEU A 152 22.29 -13.62 13.20
N LEU A 153 21.49 -13.76 12.14
CA LEU A 153 21.65 -14.82 11.14
C LEU A 153 22.92 -14.61 10.31
N ASP A 154 23.15 -13.40 9.84
CA ASP A 154 24.32 -13.03 9.04
C ASP A 154 25.63 -13.12 9.83
N GLU A 155 25.59 -12.76 11.11
CA GLU A 155 26.69 -12.95 12.06
C GLU A 155 26.95 -14.43 12.41
N GLY A 156 26.11 -15.35 11.94
CA GLY A 156 26.25 -16.79 12.18
C GLY A 156 25.99 -17.22 13.63
N LYS A 157 25.29 -16.40 14.44
CA LYS A 157 25.11 -16.63 15.89
C LYS A 157 24.40 -17.93 16.22
N ILE A 158 23.56 -18.43 15.32
CA ILE A 158 22.81 -19.68 15.49
C ILE A 158 23.34 -20.83 14.61
N GLY A 159 24.45 -20.62 13.89
CA GLY A 159 24.98 -21.58 12.92
C GLY A 159 24.13 -21.69 11.65
N ARG A 160 24.13 -22.87 11.03
CA ARG A 160 23.42 -23.14 9.77
C ARG A 160 21.91 -23.23 10.01
N ILE A 161 21.14 -22.43 9.28
CA ILE A 161 19.67 -22.52 9.25
C ILE A 161 19.25 -23.87 8.64
N LEU A 162 18.42 -24.62 9.35
CA LEU A 162 17.88 -25.91 8.90
C LEU A 162 16.42 -25.79 8.43
N GLU A 163 15.60 -25.05 9.15
CA GLU A 163 14.18 -24.83 8.85
C GLU A 163 13.77 -23.44 9.34
N PHE A 164 12.88 -22.79 8.59
CA PHE A 164 12.20 -21.57 9.00
C PHE A 164 10.69 -21.75 8.87
N LYS A 165 9.94 -21.41 9.92
CA LYS A 165 8.49 -21.60 9.97
C LYS A 165 7.82 -20.34 10.51
N ILE A 166 6.99 -19.72 9.68
CA ILE A 166 6.11 -18.62 10.07
C ILE A 166 4.66 -19.10 10.00
N ARG A 167 3.85 -18.68 10.97
CA ARG A 167 2.39 -18.77 10.91
C ARG A 167 1.81 -17.37 11.06
N VAL A 168 1.13 -16.92 10.00
CA VAL A 168 0.36 -15.67 10.02
C VAL A 168 -1.11 -16.05 9.97
N SER A 169 -1.92 -15.48 10.87
CA SER A 169 -3.36 -15.70 10.93
C SER A 169 -4.05 -14.38 11.23
N HIS A 170 -5.11 -14.08 10.49
CA HIS A 170 -5.99 -12.95 10.72
C HIS A 170 -7.42 -13.36 10.36
N THR A 171 -8.43 -12.62 10.82
CA THR A 171 -9.87 -12.93 10.61
C THR A 171 -10.37 -12.62 9.19
N GLY A 172 -9.46 -12.46 8.22
CA GLY A 172 -9.77 -11.80 6.94
C GLY A 172 -9.64 -10.27 7.05
N PRO A 173 -9.54 -9.56 5.92
CA PRO A 173 -9.38 -8.10 5.91
C PRO A 173 -10.65 -7.36 6.39
N LEU A 174 -11.84 -7.93 6.16
CA LEU A 174 -13.13 -7.37 6.56
C LEU A 174 -13.93 -8.37 7.41
N GLY A 175 -13.23 -9.27 8.12
CA GLY A 175 -13.86 -10.23 9.02
C GLY A 175 -14.51 -9.55 10.22
N ASP A 176 -15.41 -10.26 10.88
CA ASP A 176 -16.09 -9.75 12.08
C ASP A 176 -15.05 -9.42 13.16
N GLY A 177 -15.08 -8.17 13.65
CA GLY A 177 -14.12 -7.68 14.62
C GLY A 177 -12.71 -7.42 14.08
N ALA A 178 -12.49 -7.46 12.75
CA ALA A 178 -11.21 -7.12 12.15
C ALA A 178 -10.79 -5.69 12.55
N LYS A 179 -9.50 -5.56 12.90
CA LYS A 179 -8.85 -4.30 13.26
C LYS A 179 -7.68 -4.09 12.34
N HIS A 180 -7.45 -2.84 11.98
CA HIS A 180 -6.31 -2.44 11.16
C HIS A 180 -5.49 -1.40 11.92
N PRO A 181 -4.15 -1.46 11.82
CA PRO A 181 -3.28 -0.38 12.28
C PRO A 181 -3.76 1.00 11.80
N GLY A 182 -3.46 2.04 12.58
CA GLY A 182 -3.95 3.41 12.32
C GLY A 182 -5.41 3.68 12.68
N VAL A 183 -6.27 2.66 12.86
CA VAL A 183 -7.72 2.83 13.12
C VAL A 183 -8.16 2.16 14.43
N LYS A 184 -8.85 2.92 15.28
CA LYS A 184 -9.29 2.44 16.62
C LYS A 184 -10.59 1.62 16.60
N ILE A 185 -11.40 1.77 15.55
CA ILE A 185 -12.68 1.07 15.39
C ILE A 185 -12.50 -0.21 14.56
N THR A 186 -13.42 -1.16 14.73
CA THR A 186 -13.41 -2.44 14.00
C THR A 186 -14.18 -2.32 12.69
N ALA A 187 -13.94 -3.29 11.79
CA ALA A 187 -14.72 -3.43 10.57
C ALA A 187 -16.19 -3.64 10.91
N GLU A 188 -17.06 -3.02 10.13
CA GLU A 188 -18.48 -3.30 10.18
C GLU A 188 -18.78 -4.70 9.62
N PRO A 189 -19.81 -5.40 10.13
CA PRO A 189 -20.23 -6.66 9.56
C PRO A 189 -20.57 -6.51 8.08
N MET A 190 -20.14 -7.50 7.30
CA MET A 190 -20.43 -7.64 5.87
C MET A 190 -20.77 -9.10 5.55
N THR A 191 -21.68 -9.29 4.60
CA THR A 191 -22.04 -10.58 4.01
C THR A 191 -20.87 -11.14 3.20
N ASN A 192 -20.90 -12.44 2.90
CA ASN A 192 -19.88 -13.05 2.05
C ASN A 192 -19.90 -12.49 0.62
N GLU A 193 -21.06 -12.06 0.13
CA GLU A 193 -21.20 -11.44 -1.21
C GLU A 193 -20.52 -10.07 -1.24
N GLU A 194 -20.79 -9.22 -0.24
CA GLU A 194 -20.12 -7.92 -0.05
C GLU A 194 -18.59 -8.09 0.12
N LYS A 195 -18.14 -9.14 0.82
CA LYS A 195 -16.70 -9.46 0.97
C LYS A 195 -16.07 -10.02 -0.30
N ALA A 196 -16.84 -10.75 -1.11
CA ALA A 196 -16.38 -11.47 -2.28
C ALA A 196 -16.43 -10.65 -3.57
N GLU A 197 -16.72 -9.36 -3.51
CA GLU A 197 -16.67 -8.52 -4.69
C GLU A 197 -15.23 -8.38 -5.24
N PRO A 198 -15.03 -8.31 -6.56
CA PRO A 198 -13.70 -8.18 -7.17
C PRO A 198 -12.94 -6.90 -6.79
N GLY A 199 -13.64 -5.84 -6.38
CA GLY A 199 -13.04 -4.62 -5.81
C GLY A 199 -12.68 -4.75 -4.32
N GLY A 200 -13.13 -5.83 -3.67
CA GLY A 200 -12.70 -6.21 -2.33
C GLY A 200 -11.30 -6.83 -2.33
N ILE A 201 -10.66 -6.81 -1.16
CA ILE A 201 -9.26 -7.17 -0.88
C ILE A 201 -9.02 -8.67 -1.14
N LYS A 202 -8.98 -9.07 -2.40
CA LYS A 202 -8.83 -10.47 -2.83
C LYS A 202 -7.38 -10.93 -3.03
N ALA A 203 -6.40 -10.20 -2.51
CA ALA A 203 -5.01 -10.57 -2.72
C ALA A 203 -4.20 -10.77 -1.44
N ASN A 204 -4.65 -11.64 -0.55
CA ASN A 204 -3.84 -12.05 0.61
C ASN A 204 -3.24 -13.46 0.52
N ALA A 205 -3.46 -14.21 -0.58
CA ALA A 205 -2.81 -15.52 -0.75
C ALA A 205 -1.29 -15.42 -0.96
N ALA A 206 -0.78 -14.25 -1.37
CA ALA A 206 0.64 -14.04 -1.66
C ALA A 206 1.48 -13.59 -0.43
N GLU A 207 0.86 -13.32 0.72
CA GLU A 207 1.61 -12.79 1.87
C GLU A 207 2.68 -13.78 2.33
N ALA A 208 2.35 -15.05 2.56
CA ALA A 208 3.24 -16.04 3.16
C ALA A 208 4.53 -16.34 2.38
N LEU A 209 4.48 -16.40 1.05
CA LEU A 209 5.66 -16.69 0.20
C LEU A 209 6.63 -15.49 0.12
N CYS A 210 6.11 -14.26 0.25
CA CYS A 210 6.91 -13.03 0.20
C CYS A 210 7.65 -12.73 1.51
N TRP A 211 7.16 -13.20 2.67
CA TRP A 211 7.88 -13.09 3.96
C TRP A 211 9.28 -13.70 3.89
N ILE A 212 9.42 -14.83 3.20
CA ILE A 212 10.71 -15.51 3.03
C ILE A 212 11.61 -14.68 2.12
N SER A 213 11.09 -14.14 1.02
CA SER A 213 11.88 -13.34 0.08
C SER A 213 12.33 -12.01 0.67
N ALA A 214 11.47 -11.32 1.45
CA ALA A 214 11.82 -10.08 2.13
C ALA A 214 12.83 -10.29 3.27
N ALA A 215 12.69 -11.37 4.05
CA ALA A 215 13.66 -11.72 5.11
C ALA A 215 15.00 -12.22 4.56
N MET A 216 15.04 -12.77 3.34
CA MET A 216 16.27 -13.20 2.66
C MET A 216 16.92 -12.10 1.81
N ALA A 217 16.21 -11.02 1.49
CA ALA A 217 16.70 -9.90 0.68
C ALA A 217 17.17 -8.67 1.50
N LEU A 218 16.72 -8.56 2.76
CA LEU A 218 17.46 -7.84 3.80
C LEU A 218 18.74 -8.63 4.14
#